data_AF-Q2KKN8-F1
#
_entry.id   AF-Q2KKN8-F1
#
_cell.length_a   1.000
_cell.length_b   1.000
_cell.length_c   1.000
_cell.angle_alpha   90.00
_cell.angle_beta   90.00
_cell.angle_gamma   90.00
#
_symmetry.space_group_name_H-M   'P 1'
#
loop_
_entity.id
_entity.type
_entity.pdbx_description
1 polymer ?
#
loop_
_entity_poly.entity_id
_entity_poly.type
_entity_poly.pdbx_seq_one_letter_code
_entity_poly.pdbx_strand_id
1 'polypeptide(L)' 'RGFLDTFLLSKNVFRGLGSYSQENLVRHYLGKTYKAHDALEDARMLQELFNTWSPERWDVLRFIYRSSLEF' A
#
# COMPACT_ATOMS: atom_id res chain seq x y z
N ARG A 1 -13.40 -6.27 11.65
CA ARG A 1 -12.32 -6.59 10.68
C ARG A 1 -12.56 -5.76 9.41
N GLY A 2 -11.52 -5.41 8.65
CA GLY A 2 -11.67 -4.56 7.46
C GLY A 2 -10.51 -4.74 6.48
N PHE A 3 -10.62 -4.09 5.33
CA PHE A 3 -9.62 -4.13 4.25
C PHE A 3 -9.02 -2.73 4.09
N LEU A 4 -7.70 -2.65 3.99
CA LEU A 4 -6.99 -1.40 3.75
C LEU A 4 -6.72 -1.26 2.26
N ASP A 5 -7.13 -0.15 1.66
CA ASP A 5 -6.72 0.23 0.32
C ASP A 5 -5.34 0.92 0.39
N THR A 6 -4.28 0.15 0.11
CA THR A 6 -2.89 0.63 0.15
C THR A 6 -2.59 1.65 -0.94
N PHE A 7 -3.35 1.66 -2.04
CA PHE A 7 -3.19 2.64 -3.10
C PHE A 7 -3.68 4.02 -2.64
N LEU A 8 -4.88 4.08 -2.05
CA LEU A 8 -5.39 5.34 -1.49
C LEU A 8 -4.54 5.84 -0.32
N LEU A 9 -4.08 4.93 0.54
CA LEU A 9 -3.13 5.27 1.60
C LEU A 9 -1.86 5.91 1.03
N SER A 10 -1.26 5.31 -0.01
CA SER A 10 -0.02 5.82 -0.61
C SER A 10 -0.15 7.27 -1.11
N LYS A 11 -1.31 7.63 -1.68
CA LYS A 11 -1.60 9.00 -2.14
C LYS A 11 -1.78 10.01 -1.01
N ASN A 12 -2.26 9.56 0.15
CA ASN A 12 -2.43 10.41 1.31
C ASN A 12 -1.09 10.71 1.98
N VAL A 13 -0.26 9.68 2.18
CA VAL A 13 1.01 9.80 2.89
C VAL A 13 2.09 10.45 2.01
N PHE A 14 2.11 10.17 0.70
CA PHE A 14 3.15 10.62 -0.21
C PHE A 14 2.59 11.44 -1.37
N ARG A 15 2.33 12.72 -1.14
CA ARG A 15 1.72 13.60 -2.14
C ARG A 15 2.73 14.01 -3.22
N GLY A 16 2.26 14.17 -4.45
CA GLY A 16 3.04 14.77 -5.55
C GLY A 16 3.94 13.81 -6.33
N LEU A 17 3.83 12.49 -6.14
CA LEU A 17 4.54 11.53 -6.99
C LEU A 17 3.98 11.52 -8.43
N GLY A 18 4.87 11.40 -9.42
CA GLY A 18 4.48 11.29 -10.83
C GLY A 18 3.75 9.97 -11.18
N SER A 19 3.91 8.93 -10.36
CA SER A 19 3.18 7.68 -10.48
C SER A 19 3.04 6.98 -9.13
N TYR A 20 1.89 6.32 -8.94
CA TYR A 20 1.59 5.48 -7.78
C TYR A 20 1.38 4.02 -8.20
N SER A 21 1.90 3.62 -9.36
CA SER A 21 1.95 2.18 -9.68
C SER A 21 2.82 1.47 -8.64
N GLN A 22 2.46 0.23 -8.33
CA GLN A 22 3.15 -0.54 -7.30
C GLN A 22 4.66 -0.65 -7.59
N GLU A 23 5.04 -0.93 -8.85
CA GLU A 23 6.45 -0.95 -9.28
C GLU A 23 7.17 0.37 -9.03
N ASN A 24 6.50 1.50 -9.29
CA ASN A 24 7.12 2.81 -9.06
C ASN A 24 7.33 3.06 -7.57
N LEU A 25 6.35 2.70 -6.74
CA LEU A 25 6.46 2.81 -5.29
C LEU A 25 7.57 1.91 -4.73
N VAL A 26 7.65 0.65 -5.18
CA VAL A 26 8.73 -0.28 -4.80
C VAL A 26 10.10 0.26 -5.20
N ARG A 27 10.24 0.73 -6.44
CA ARG A 27 11.50 1.31 -6.91
C ARG A 27 11.90 2.54 -6.10
N HIS A 28 10.94 3.44 -5.83
CA HIS A 28 11.21 4.70 -5.17
C HIS A 28 11.53 4.53 -3.67
N TYR A 29 10.77 3.70 -2.95
CA TYR A 29 10.89 3.58 -1.50
C TYR A 29 11.75 2.41 -1.03
N LEU A 30 11.82 1.32 -1.80
CA LEU A 30 12.59 0.12 -1.43
C LEU A 30 13.88 -0.02 -2.24
N GLY A 31 14.05 0.76 -3.32
CA GLY A 31 15.21 0.64 -4.22
C GLY A 31 15.24 -0.69 -4.99
N LYS A 32 14.10 -1.37 -5.13
CA LYS A 32 13.98 -2.69 -5.74
C LYS A 32 13.21 -2.65 -7.06
N THR A 33 13.41 -3.68 -7.87
CA THR A 33 12.49 -4.06 -8.95
C THR A 33 12.06 -5.50 -8.73
N TYR A 34 10.87 -5.84 -9.19
CA TYR A 34 10.34 -7.19 -9.05
C TYR A 34 9.47 -7.53 -10.27
N LYS A 35 9.05 -8.79 -10.39
CA LYS A 35 8.14 -9.23 -11.44
C LYS A 35 6.70 -8.84 -11.06
N ALA A 36 6.29 -7.63 -11.43
CA ALA A 36 4.91 -7.19 -11.25
C ALA A 36 3.93 -8.06 -12.05
N HIS A 37 2.67 -8.11 -11.57
CA HIS A 37 1.61 -9.00 -12.06
C HIS A 37 1.81 -10.48 -11.68
N ASP A 38 2.80 -10.79 -10.84
CA ASP A 38 2.82 -12.00 -10.05
C ASP A 38 2.15 -11.71 -8.70
N ALA A 39 1.00 -12.34 -8.43
CA ALA A 39 0.19 -12.02 -7.28
C ALA A 39 0.90 -12.25 -5.93
N LEU A 40 1.82 -13.21 -5.87
CA LEU A 40 2.57 -13.51 -4.65
C LEU A 40 3.62 -12.42 -4.41
N GLU A 41 4.38 -12.06 -5.44
CA GLU A 41 5.37 -11.00 -5.33
C GLU A 41 4.71 -9.63 -5.11
N ASP A 42 3.56 -9.37 -5.75
CA ASP A 42 2.77 -8.18 -5.51
C ASP A 42 2.36 -8.08 -4.02
N ALA A 43 1.86 -9.17 -3.43
CA ALA A 43 1.50 -9.17 -2.01
C ALA A 43 2.73 -8.98 -1.10
N ARG A 44 3.86 -9.61 -1.42
CA ARG A 44 5.12 -9.48 -0.67
C ARG A 44 5.63 -8.05 -0.69
N MET A 45 5.64 -7.41 -1.86
CA MET A 45 6.11 -6.04 -2.02
C MET A 45 5.16 -5.03 -1.36
N LEU A 46 3.84 -5.26 -1.41
CA LEU A 46 2.89 -4.42 -0.67
C LEU A 46 3.13 -4.47 0.84
N GLN A 47 3.41 -5.65 1.38
CA GLN A 47 3.72 -5.79 2.81
C GLN A 47 5.01 -5.06 3.19
N GLU A 48 6.06 -5.19 2.37
CA GLU A 48 7.33 -4.49 2.63
C GLU A 48 7.18 -2.97 2.53
N LEU A 49 6.43 -2.48 1.53
CA LEU A 49 6.09 -1.07 1.41
C LEU A 49 5.34 -0.56 2.64
N PHE A 50 4.28 -1.26 3.06
CA PHE A 50 3.49 -0.85 4.22
C PHE A 50 4.35 -0.74 5.48
N ASN A 51 5.22 -1.73 5.73
CA ASN A 51 6.15 -1.70 6.85
C ASN A 51 7.15 -0.54 6.75
N THR A 52 7.67 -0.28 5.56
CA THR A 52 8.64 0.81 5.30
C THR A 52 8.00 2.19 5.46
N TRP A 53 6.76 2.36 5.01
CA TRP A 53 6.03 3.61 5.15
C TRP A 53 5.71 3.96 6.59
N SER A 54 5.60 2.94 7.46
CA SER A 54 5.25 3.09 8.88
C SER A 54 4.12 4.10 9.12
N PRO A 55 2.95 3.94 8.45
CA PRO A 55 1.90 4.94 8.46
C PRO A 55 1.33 5.11 9.87
N GLU A 56 0.94 6.34 10.22
CA GLU A 56 0.28 6.57 11.49
C GLU A 56 -1.09 5.88 11.54
N ARG A 57 -1.55 5.60 12.76
CA ARG A 57 -2.86 4.96 12.97
C ARG A 57 -3.99 5.74 12.28
N TRP A 58 -3.91 7.07 12.26
CA TRP A 58 -4.92 7.92 11.64
C TRP A 58 -4.96 7.82 10.12
N ASP A 59 -3.80 7.67 9.47
CA ASP A 59 -3.73 7.44 8.03
C ASP A 59 -4.38 6.11 7.67
N VAL A 60 -4.09 5.06 8.45
CA VAL A 60 -4.67 3.74 8.24
C VAL A 60 -6.19 3.75 8.46
N LEU A 61 -6.68 4.35 9.54
CA LEU A 61 -8.11 4.38 9.86
C LEU A 61 -8.94 5.09 8.79
N ARG A 62 -8.36 6.06 8.08
CA ARG A 62 -9.04 6.81 7.02
C ARG A 62 -9.34 5.95 5.79
N PHE A 63 -8.55 4.91 5.53
CA PHE A 63 -8.65 4.08 4.32
C PHE A 63 -8.97 2.60 4.63
N ILE A 64 -9.38 2.28 5.86
CA ILE A 64 -9.95 0.98 6.17
C ILE A 64 -11.42 0.95 5.75
N TYR A 65 -11.73 0.07 4.80
CA TYR A 65 -13.09 -0.34 4.49
C TYR A 65 -13.52 -1.41 5.51
N ARG A 66 -14.47 -1.05 6.36
CA ARG A 66 -15.07 -1.99 7.30
C ARG A 66 -16.12 -2.81 6.56
N SER A 67 -15.97 -4.12 6.59
CA SER A 67 -17.06 -5.02 6.22
C SER A 67 -18.09 -4.98 7.36
N SER A 68 -19.34 -4.63 7.06
CA SER A 68 -20.47 -4.72 7.98
C SER A 68 -21.10 -6.12 8.01
N LEU A 69 -20.47 -7.12 7.40
CA LEU A 69 -20.95 -8.50 7.48
C LEU A 69 -20.55 -9.07 8.84
N GLU A 70 -21.47 -8.95 9.78
CA GLU A 70 -21.57 -9.85 10.92
C GLU A 70 -22.00 -11.22 10.38
N PHE A 71 -21.16 -12.23 10.58
CA PHE A 71 -21.53 -13.64 10.39
C PHE A 71 -21.95 -14.21 11.74
#